data_AF-N9TSD1-F1
#
_entry.id   AF-N9TSD1-F1
#
_cell.length_a   1.000
_cell.length_b   1.000
_cell.length_c   1.000
_cell.angle_alpha   90.00
_cell.angle_beta   90.00
_cell.angle_gamma   90.00
#
_symmetry.space_group_name_H-M   'P 1'
#
loop_
_entity.id
_entity.type
_entity.pdbx_description
1 polymer ?
#
loop_
_entity_poly.entity_id
_entity_poly.type
_entity_poly.pdbx_seq_one_letter_code
_entity_poly.pdbx_strand_id
1 'polypeptide(L)'
;MLMKKMMYNAQKGVGMMEVLVAMVILSIAILGFVALQVRATAATDEALNRSDALVILNGLAEKIRINTTGNYKAAVPTTVPTCVAAKNCNSDNQALADLYAQKQFADTKGISLGVADCANTSSAQTRLCLIAAWDSTTATIGAGTVSDRCLNSTDGKYAPDSHCLVLEAY
;
A
#
# COMPACT_ATOMS: atom_id res chain seq x y z
N MET A 1 49.70 -2.48 75.66
CA MET A 1 48.65 -1.69 74.98
C MET A 1 49.20 -1.24 73.64
N LEU A 2 48.91 -1.96 72.55
CA LEU A 2 49.30 -1.55 71.20
C LEU A 2 48.03 -1.38 70.38
N MET A 3 47.70 -0.12 70.08
CA MET A 3 46.53 0.29 69.30
C MET A 3 46.62 -0.26 67.88
N LYS A 4 45.64 -1.09 67.51
CA LYS A 4 45.47 -1.61 66.16
C LYS A 4 44.99 -0.48 65.25
N LYS A 5 45.86 -0.07 64.31
CA LYS A 5 45.61 1.00 63.34
C LYS A 5 44.56 0.52 62.34
N MET A 6 43.35 1.10 62.36
CA MET A 6 42.35 0.89 61.31
C MET A 6 42.84 1.58 60.03
N MET A 7 43.13 0.81 58.99
CA MET A 7 43.37 1.31 57.64
C MET A 7 42.01 1.63 56.99
N TYR A 8 41.75 2.91 56.73
CA TYR A 8 40.61 3.36 55.94
C TYR A 8 40.96 3.19 54.46
N ASN A 9 40.31 2.24 53.77
CA ASN A 9 40.50 2.06 52.33
C ASN A 9 39.85 3.22 51.58
N ALA A 10 40.65 4.00 50.84
CA ALA A 10 40.14 5.05 49.97
C ALA A 10 39.43 4.42 48.76
N GLN A 11 38.10 4.57 48.69
CA GLN A 11 37.31 4.15 47.55
C GLN A 11 37.70 5.00 46.34
N LYS A 12 38.46 4.42 45.40
CA LYS A 12 38.73 5.07 44.11
C LYS A 12 37.41 5.07 43.33
N GLY A 13 36.85 6.24 43.07
CA GLY A 13 35.50 6.47 42.53
C GLY A 13 35.24 5.99 41.10
N VAL A 14 35.62 4.75 40.76
CA VAL A 14 35.46 4.16 39.43
C VAL A 14 33.99 3.76 39.15
N GLY A 15 33.21 3.44 40.19
CA GLY A 15 31.82 2.99 40.04
C GLY A 15 30.86 4.05 39.48
N MET A 16 31.06 5.34 39.78
CA MET A 16 30.20 6.39 39.20
C MET A 16 30.51 6.64 37.72
N MET A 17 31.77 6.51 37.32
CA MET A 17 32.15 6.68 35.91
C MET A 17 31.65 5.51 35.06
N GLU A 18 31.66 4.29 35.59
CA GLU A 18 31.14 3.10 34.90
C GLU A 18 29.65 3.25 34.53
N VAL A 19 28.83 3.74 35.47
CA VAL A 19 27.40 4.00 35.22
C VAL A 19 27.22 5.11 34.18
N LEU A 20 28.02 6.17 34.24
CA LEU A 20 27.94 7.27 33.29
C LEU A 20 28.32 6.81 31.87
N VAL A 21 29.38 6.03 31.71
CA VAL A 21 29.74 5.41 30.42
C VAL A 21 28.62 4.47 29.93
N ALA A 22 28.08 3.63 30.81
CA ALA A 22 27.01 2.70 30.44
C ALA A 22 25.75 3.44 29.95
N MET A 23 25.34 4.52 30.61
CA MET A 23 24.22 5.35 30.18
C MET A 23 24.49 6.03 28.83
N VAL A 24 25.72 6.52 28.60
CA VAL A 24 26.11 7.10 27.32
C VAL A 24 26.03 6.07 26.20
N ILE A 25 26.60 4.87 26.38
CA ILE A 25 26.53 3.79 25.38
C ILE A 25 25.07 3.39 25.12
N LEU A 26 24.26 3.24 26.18
CA LEU A 26 22.84 2.90 26.06
C LEU A 26 22.07 3.94 25.24
N SER A 27 22.30 5.24 25.49
CA SER A 27 21.63 6.31 24.75
C SER A 27 21.92 6.27 23.25
N ILE A 28 23.18 6.01 22.86
CA ILE A 28 23.57 5.89 21.45
C ILE A 28 22.90 4.66 20.82
N ALA A 29 22.85 3.54 21.55
CA ALA A 29 22.20 2.32 21.08
C ALA A 29 20.70 2.52 20.83
N ILE A 30 20.00 3.21 21.74
CA ILE A 30 18.56 3.50 21.58
C ILE A 30 18.31 4.42 20.38
N LEU A 31 19.13 5.45 20.18
CA LEU A 31 19.00 6.34 19.01
C LEU A 31 19.19 5.57 17.69
N GLY A 32 20.14 4.64 17.65
CA GLY A 32 20.33 3.75 16.51
C GLY A 32 19.11 2.85 16.24
N PHE A 33 18.53 2.25 17.29
CA PHE A 33 17.34 1.42 17.18
C PHE A 33 16.12 2.22 16.69
N VAL A 34 15.88 3.42 17.22
CA VAL A 34 14.76 4.28 16.81
C VAL A 34 14.87 4.66 15.33
N ALA A 35 16.07 4.98 14.84
CA ALA A 35 16.29 5.29 13.42
C ALA A 35 15.92 4.11 12.49
N LEU A 36 16.23 2.87 12.91
CA LEU A 36 15.82 1.67 12.18
C LEU A 36 14.31 1.45 12.25
N GLN A 37 13.69 1.71 13.41
CA GLN A 37 12.26 1.55 13.61
C GLN A 37 11.44 2.42 12.66
N VAL A 38 11.84 3.69 12.42
CA VAL A 38 11.14 4.58 11.47
C VAL A 38 11.09 3.97 10.06
N ARG A 39 12.22 3.40 9.60
CA ARG A 39 12.27 2.74 8.28
C ARG A 39 11.43 1.48 8.24
N ALA A 40 11.41 0.71 9.33
CA ALA A 40 10.60 -0.49 9.45
C ALA A 40 9.10 -0.18 9.39
N THR A 41 8.66 0.90 10.04
CA THR A 41 7.26 1.36 9.97
C THR A 41 6.87 1.73 8.54
N ALA A 42 7.66 2.55 7.86
CA ALA A 42 7.37 2.93 6.47
C ALA A 42 7.29 1.71 5.52
N ALA A 43 8.19 0.74 5.69
CA ALA A 43 8.14 -0.51 4.93
C ALA A 43 6.91 -1.38 5.27
N THR A 44 6.46 -1.34 6.52
CA THR A 44 5.26 -2.06 6.98
C THR A 44 4.00 -1.43 6.38
N ASP A 45 3.89 -0.11 6.39
CA ASP A 45 2.74 0.61 5.81
C ASP A 45 2.62 0.34 4.31
N GLU A 46 3.74 0.36 3.58
CA GLU A 46 3.78 -0.01 2.16
C GLU A 46 3.36 -1.47 1.93
N ALA A 47 3.82 -2.40 2.78
CA ALA A 47 3.43 -3.81 2.69
C ALA A 47 1.93 -4.02 2.99
N LEU A 48 1.37 -3.26 3.93
CA LEU A 48 -0.06 -3.28 4.24
C LEU A 48 -0.90 -2.76 3.07
N ASN A 49 -0.53 -1.62 2.48
CA ASN A 49 -1.22 -1.07 1.32
C ASN A 49 -1.21 -2.06 0.14
N ARG A 50 -0.07 -2.71 -0.13
CA ARG A 50 0.03 -3.77 -1.15
C ARG A 50 -0.86 -4.97 -0.86
N SER A 51 -0.95 -5.37 0.41
CA SER A 51 -1.78 -6.50 0.83
C SER A 51 -3.26 -6.19 0.70
N ASP A 52 -3.69 -5.01 1.13
CA ASP A 52 -5.07 -4.53 0.98
C ASP A 52 -5.42 -4.38 -0.51
N ALA A 53 -4.53 -3.80 -1.32
CA ALA A 53 -4.69 -3.69 -2.77
C ALA A 53 -4.88 -5.07 -3.41
N LEU A 54 -4.09 -6.09 -3.05
CA LEU A 54 -4.26 -7.45 -3.55
C LEU A 54 -5.64 -8.03 -3.22
N VAL A 55 -6.11 -7.86 -1.99
CA VAL A 55 -7.43 -8.36 -1.58
C VAL A 55 -8.54 -7.68 -2.39
N ILE A 56 -8.43 -6.36 -2.56
CA ILE A 56 -9.40 -5.56 -3.33
C ILE A 56 -9.42 -5.99 -4.80
N LEU A 57 -8.26 -6.11 -5.43
CA LEU A 57 -8.13 -6.48 -6.85
C LEU A 57 -8.60 -7.92 -7.09
N ASN A 58 -8.26 -8.87 -6.23
CA ASN A 58 -8.76 -10.25 -6.35
C ASN A 58 -10.28 -10.31 -6.18
N GLY A 59 -10.84 -9.55 -5.23
CA GLY A 59 -12.30 -9.46 -5.07
C GLY A 59 -13.00 -8.89 -6.30
N LEU A 60 -12.36 -7.93 -7.00
CA LEU A 60 -12.88 -7.38 -8.25
C LEU A 60 -12.75 -8.39 -9.40
N ALA A 61 -11.62 -9.09 -9.48
CA ALA A 61 -11.38 -10.11 -10.50
C ALA A 61 -12.42 -11.24 -10.42
N GLU A 62 -12.76 -11.70 -9.21
CA GLU A 62 -13.82 -12.70 -9.04
C GLU A 62 -15.19 -12.17 -9.48
N LYS A 63 -15.51 -10.90 -9.23
CA LYS A 63 -16.76 -10.28 -9.71
C LYS A 63 -16.82 -10.22 -11.24
N ILE A 64 -15.72 -9.85 -11.90
CA ILE A 64 -15.60 -9.87 -13.35
C ILE A 64 -15.81 -11.28 -13.90
N ARG A 65 -15.21 -12.28 -13.25
CA ARG A 65 -15.36 -13.69 -13.62
C ARG A 65 -16.79 -14.21 -13.44
N ILE A 66 -17.53 -13.70 -12.45
CA ILE A 66 -18.95 -14.02 -12.25
C ILE A 66 -19.83 -13.36 -13.33
N ASN A 67 -19.50 -12.14 -13.75
CA ASN A 67 -20.26 -11.36 -14.73
C ASN A 67 -19.43 -11.09 -15.99
N THR A 68 -19.17 -12.15 -16.77
CA THR A 68 -18.31 -12.11 -17.96
C THR A 68 -18.83 -11.24 -19.11
N THR A 69 -20.11 -10.86 -19.08
CA THR A 69 -20.77 -10.05 -20.12
C THR A 69 -20.90 -8.57 -19.74
N GLY A 70 -20.47 -8.19 -18.53
CA GLY A 70 -20.55 -6.82 -18.05
C GLY A 70 -19.35 -5.98 -18.48
N ASN A 71 -19.59 -4.72 -18.81
CA ASN A 71 -18.52 -3.77 -19.12
C ASN A 71 -17.90 -3.15 -17.86
N TYR A 72 -16.75 -3.69 -17.45
CA TYR A 72 -15.96 -3.17 -16.32
C TYR A 72 -14.97 -2.06 -16.70
N LYS A 73 -14.88 -1.66 -17.98
CA LYS A 73 -14.00 -0.56 -18.44
C LYS A 73 -14.60 0.83 -18.22
N ALA A 74 -15.86 0.89 -17.83
CA ALA A 74 -16.52 2.15 -17.55
C ALA A 74 -15.85 2.87 -16.36
N ALA A 75 -15.96 4.20 -16.34
CA ALA A 75 -15.48 4.99 -15.21
C ALA A 75 -16.19 4.53 -13.93
N VAL A 76 -15.40 4.33 -12.86
CA VAL A 76 -15.91 3.87 -11.58
C VAL A 76 -16.94 4.88 -11.05
N PRO A 77 -18.20 4.48 -10.79
CA PRO A 77 -19.24 5.39 -10.34
C PRO A 77 -18.91 6.01 -8.98
N THR A 78 -19.30 7.27 -8.78
CA THR A 78 -19.26 7.94 -7.47
C THR A 78 -20.57 7.81 -6.70
N THR A 79 -21.63 7.39 -7.36
CA THR A 79 -22.96 7.18 -6.77
C THR A 79 -23.40 5.74 -6.99
N VAL A 80 -24.27 5.27 -6.09
CA VAL A 80 -24.86 3.94 -6.21
C VAL A 80 -25.67 3.83 -7.51
N PRO A 81 -25.41 2.82 -8.36
CA PRO A 81 -26.22 2.61 -9.55
C PRO A 81 -27.67 2.34 -9.21
N THR A 82 -28.59 3.02 -9.91
CA THR A 82 -30.03 2.97 -9.64
C THR A 82 -30.64 1.57 -9.77
N CYS A 83 -30.01 0.71 -10.60
CA CYS A 83 -30.47 -0.67 -10.81
C CYS A 83 -30.43 -1.53 -9.53
N VAL A 84 -29.57 -1.18 -8.56
CA VAL A 84 -29.44 -1.93 -7.30
C VAL A 84 -30.69 -1.75 -6.45
N ALA A 85 -31.16 -0.51 -6.30
CA ALA A 85 -32.38 -0.20 -5.57
C ALA A 85 -33.63 -0.77 -6.28
N ALA A 86 -33.65 -0.70 -7.61
CA ALA A 86 -34.74 -1.21 -8.43
C ALA A 86 -34.70 -2.73 -8.66
N LYS A 87 -33.64 -3.43 -8.22
CA LYS A 87 -33.40 -4.88 -8.39
C LYS A 87 -33.55 -5.37 -9.84
N ASN A 88 -33.10 -4.57 -10.80
CA ASN A 88 -33.26 -4.84 -12.24
C ASN A 88 -31.95 -4.63 -13.03
N CYS A 89 -30.80 -4.90 -12.43
CA CYS A 89 -29.50 -4.74 -13.09
C CYS A 89 -29.36 -5.72 -14.27
N ASN A 90 -29.00 -5.16 -15.44
CA ASN A 90 -28.41 -5.92 -16.53
C ASN A 90 -26.90 -6.12 -16.27
N SER A 91 -26.21 -6.87 -17.13
CA SER A 91 -24.78 -7.17 -16.97
C SER A 91 -23.91 -5.92 -16.81
N ASP A 92 -24.14 -4.87 -17.60
CA ASP A 92 -23.35 -3.63 -17.55
C ASP A 92 -23.61 -2.81 -16.29
N ASN A 93 -24.88 -2.64 -15.91
CA ASN A 93 -25.23 -1.89 -14.70
C ASN A 93 -24.83 -2.66 -13.43
N GLN A 94 -24.82 -4.01 -13.49
CA GLN A 94 -24.28 -4.84 -12.43
C GLN A 94 -22.76 -4.65 -12.29
N ALA A 95 -22.02 -4.54 -13.41
CA ALA A 95 -20.60 -4.24 -13.38
C ALA A 95 -20.30 -2.87 -12.73
N LEU A 96 -21.11 -1.85 -13.03
CA LEU A 96 -21.02 -0.55 -12.36
C LEU A 96 -21.30 -0.64 -10.85
N ALA A 97 -22.26 -1.48 -10.45
CA ALA A 97 -22.59 -1.68 -9.03
C ALA A 97 -21.46 -2.39 -8.28
N ASP A 98 -20.83 -3.37 -8.93
CA ASP A 98 -19.64 -4.06 -8.43
C ASP A 98 -18.45 -3.09 -8.28
N LEU A 99 -18.17 -2.28 -9.30
CA LEU A 99 -17.12 -1.26 -9.26
C LEU A 99 -17.37 -0.24 -8.13
N TYR A 100 -18.61 0.22 -7.98
CA TYR A 100 -18.98 1.14 -6.90
C TYR A 100 -18.79 0.51 -5.51
N ALA A 101 -19.27 -0.71 -5.31
CA ALA A 101 -19.12 -1.41 -4.03
C ALA A 101 -17.64 -1.64 -3.69
N GLN A 102 -16.83 -2.02 -4.68
CA GLN A 102 -15.41 -2.26 -4.48
C GLN A 102 -14.63 -0.97 -4.25
N LYS A 103 -15.02 0.12 -4.93
CA LYS A 103 -14.50 1.45 -4.68
C LYS A 103 -14.78 1.91 -3.26
N GLN A 104 -15.99 1.72 -2.74
CA GLN A 104 -16.30 2.10 -1.37
C GLN A 104 -15.39 1.40 -0.37
N PHE A 105 -15.12 0.10 -0.58
CA PHE A 105 -14.17 -0.62 0.26
C PHE A 105 -12.74 -0.09 0.11
N ALA A 106 -12.29 0.19 -1.11
CA ALA A 106 -10.96 0.75 -1.38
C ALA A 106 -10.78 2.16 -0.80
N ASP A 107 -11.80 3.01 -0.87
CA ASP A 107 -11.80 4.38 -0.34
C ASP A 107 -11.60 4.36 1.20
N THR A 108 -12.14 3.36 1.92
CA THR A 108 -11.86 3.21 3.37
C THR A 108 -10.39 2.93 3.70
N LYS A 109 -9.63 2.44 2.71
CA LYS A 109 -8.19 2.15 2.81
C LYS A 109 -7.32 3.20 2.15
N GLY A 110 -7.90 4.29 1.63
CA GLY A 110 -7.15 5.30 0.87
C GLY A 110 -6.59 4.78 -0.45
N ILE A 111 -7.19 3.71 -1.00
CA ILE A 111 -6.79 3.09 -2.26
C ILE A 111 -7.75 3.54 -3.36
N SER A 112 -7.21 4.10 -4.43
CA SER A 112 -7.91 4.40 -5.66
C SER A 112 -7.93 3.17 -6.57
N LEU A 113 -9.06 2.93 -7.23
CA LEU A 113 -9.25 1.83 -8.18
C LEU A 113 -9.46 2.33 -9.59
N GLY A 114 -8.93 1.58 -10.55
CA GLY A 114 -9.15 1.78 -11.96
C GLY A 114 -9.15 0.46 -12.73
N VAL A 115 -9.87 0.44 -13.84
CA VAL A 115 -9.86 -0.66 -14.79
C VAL A 115 -9.58 -0.09 -16.16
N ALA A 116 -8.58 -0.64 -16.84
CA ALA A 116 -8.17 -0.19 -18.16
C ALA A 116 -7.76 -1.39 -19.02
N ASP A 117 -7.70 -1.20 -20.34
CA ASP A 117 -7.05 -2.18 -21.20
C ASP A 117 -5.55 -2.20 -20.93
N CYS A 118 -5.00 -3.39 -20.72
CA CYS A 118 -3.55 -3.53 -20.54
C CYS A 118 -2.81 -3.07 -21.80
N ALA A 119 -1.67 -2.40 -21.61
CA ALA A 119 -0.80 -2.00 -22.71
C ALA A 119 -0.31 -3.22 -23.50
N ASN A 120 -0.06 -3.04 -24.81
CA ASN A 120 0.42 -4.08 -25.72
C ASN A 120 -0.52 -5.30 -25.89
N THR A 121 -1.81 -5.16 -25.61
CA THR A 121 -2.81 -6.19 -25.93
C THR A 121 -3.34 -6.01 -27.36
N SER A 122 -3.54 -7.12 -28.07
CA SER A 122 -4.15 -7.13 -29.41
C SER A 122 -5.67 -7.16 -29.30
N SER A 123 -6.39 -6.62 -30.28
CA SER A 123 -7.87 -6.63 -30.34
C SER A 123 -8.50 -8.03 -30.31
N ALA A 124 -7.72 -9.09 -30.57
CA ALA A 124 -8.15 -10.49 -30.52
C ALA A 124 -8.01 -11.14 -29.13
N GLN A 125 -7.25 -10.54 -28.20
CA GLN A 125 -7.02 -11.02 -26.84
C GLN A 125 -6.86 -9.82 -25.89
N THR A 126 -7.91 -9.01 -25.76
CA THR A 126 -7.92 -7.87 -24.83
C THR A 126 -7.86 -8.38 -23.38
N ARG A 127 -6.87 -7.93 -22.62
CA ARG A 127 -6.78 -8.21 -21.17
C ARG A 127 -7.14 -6.97 -20.39
N LEU A 128 -7.88 -7.16 -19.30
CA LEU A 128 -8.25 -6.10 -18.39
C LEU A 128 -7.18 -5.96 -17.31
N CYS A 129 -6.64 -4.76 -17.16
CA CYS A 129 -5.74 -4.40 -16.08
C CYS A 129 -6.57 -3.77 -14.96
N LEU A 130 -6.64 -4.47 -13.84
CA LEU A 130 -7.19 -3.96 -12.59
C LEU A 130 -6.07 -3.26 -11.84
N ILE A 131 -6.28 -1.99 -11.50
CA ILE A 131 -5.25 -1.12 -10.95
C ILE A 131 -5.72 -0.64 -9.59
N ALA A 132 -4.89 -0.84 -8.58
CA ALA A 132 -5.04 -0.25 -7.26
C ALA A 132 -3.85 0.69 -7.03
N ALA A 133 -4.11 1.93 -6.67
CA ALA A 133 -3.08 2.93 -6.41
C ALA A 133 -3.34 3.62 -5.08
N TRP A 134 -2.29 4.03 -4.37
CA TRP A 134 -2.39 4.75 -3.10
C TRP A 134 -1.44 5.95 -3.09
N ASP A 135 -1.48 6.70 -1.98
CA ASP A 135 -0.73 7.93 -1.79
C ASP A 135 -1.07 8.96 -2.90
N SER A 136 -0.07 9.43 -3.65
CA SER A 136 -0.21 10.45 -4.69
C SER A 136 -0.40 9.86 -6.09
N THR A 137 -0.50 8.53 -6.21
CA THR A 137 -0.62 7.84 -7.50
C THR A 137 -2.08 7.63 -7.89
N THR A 138 -2.41 7.93 -9.14
CA THR A 138 -3.72 7.63 -9.73
C THR A 138 -3.74 6.24 -10.35
N ALA A 139 -4.86 5.54 -10.19
CA ALA A 139 -5.07 4.19 -10.71
C ALA A 139 -5.34 4.20 -12.23
N THR A 140 -4.41 4.75 -13.02
CA THR A 140 -4.56 4.95 -14.46
C THR A 140 -3.36 4.44 -15.25
N ILE A 141 -3.61 4.10 -16.52
CA ILE A 141 -2.56 3.89 -17.52
C ILE A 141 -2.48 5.17 -18.34
N GLY A 142 -1.35 5.87 -18.23
CA GLY A 142 -1.18 7.21 -18.77
C GLY A 142 0.00 7.34 -19.72
N ALA A 143 0.01 8.41 -20.51
CA ALA A 143 1.16 8.77 -21.32
C ALA A 143 2.36 9.17 -20.46
N GLY A 144 3.56 9.05 -21.04
CA GLY A 144 4.87 9.44 -20.49
C GLY A 144 4.96 10.79 -19.75
N THR A 145 4.00 11.69 -19.99
CA THR A 145 3.91 13.06 -19.49
C THR A 145 3.05 13.23 -18.22
N VAL A 146 2.22 12.25 -17.84
CA VAL A 146 1.29 12.33 -16.69
C VAL A 146 1.98 11.88 -15.40
N SER A 147 2.51 12.77 -14.55
CA SER A 147 3.43 12.37 -13.46
C SER A 147 2.87 11.38 -12.43
N ASP A 148 1.56 11.33 -12.22
CA ASP A 148 0.85 10.55 -11.20
C ASP A 148 0.24 9.24 -11.74
N ARG A 149 0.62 8.78 -12.93
CA ARG A 149 0.09 7.53 -13.52
C ARG A 149 0.62 6.29 -12.79
N CYS A 150 -0.10 5.18 -12.85
CA CYS A 150 0.42 3.89 -12.39
C CYS A 150 1.30 3.19 -13.43
N LEU A 151 0.79 3.06 -14.67
CA LEU A 151 1.51 2.43 -15.79
C LEU A 151 1.71 3.40 -16.94
N ASN A 152 2.79 3.19 -17.69
CA ASN A 152 3.05 3.85 -18.96
C ASN A 152 2.26 3.19 -20.09
N SER A 153 1.53 3.97 -20.87
CA SER A 153 0.73 3.46 -22.00
C SER A 153 1.57 2.89 -23.15
N THR A 154 2.81 3.37 -23.34
CA THR A 154 3.70 2.90 -24.42
C THR A 154 4.28 1.50 -24.15
N ASP A 155 4.78 1.28 -22.93
CA ASP A 155 5.57 0.08 -22.60
C ASP A 155 4.86 -0.86 -21.62
N GLY A 156 3.75 -0.43 -21.00
CA GLY A 156 3.08 -1.18 -19.92
C GLY A 156 3.87 -1.28 -18.61
N LYS A 157 4.98 -0.54 -18.48
CA LYS A 157 5.83 -0.52 -17.28
C LYS A 157 5.28 0.43 -16.22
N TYR A 158 5.52 0.12 -14.95
CA TYR A 158 5.29 1.03 -13.83
C TYR A 158 5.96 2.39 -14.06
N ALA A 159 5.25 3.46 -13.70
CA ALA A 159 5.80 4.80 -13.74
C ALA A 159 6.84 4.97 -12.62
N PRO A 160 7.83 5.88 -12.79
CA PRO A 160 8.77 6.18 -11.73
C PRO A 160 8.03 6.71 -10.49
N ASP A 161 8.44 6.26 -9.31
CA ASP A 161 7.84 6.60 -8.00
C ASP A 161 6.33 6.34 -7.87
N SER A 162 5.76 5.47 -8.71
CA SER A 162 4.34 5.10 -8.60
C SER A 162 4.08 4.10 -7.47
N HIS A 163 3.13 4.43 -6.60
CA HIS A 163 2.62 3.56 -5.54
C HIS A 163 1.34 2.88 -6.03
N CYS A 164 1.51 1.79 -6.78
CA CYS A 164 0.39 1.05 -7.30
C CYS A 164 0.70 -0.43 -7.52
N LEU A 165 -0.37 -1.19 -7.70
CA LEU A 165 -0.37 -2.61 -7.98
C LEU A 165 -1.35 -2.89 -9.10
N VAL A 166 -0.94 -3.74 -10.03
CA VAL A 166 -1.75 -4.14 -11.19
C VAL A 166 -1.94 -5.64 -11.20
N LEU A 167 -3.18 -6.06 -11.49
CA LEU A 167 -3.56 -7.45 -11.70
C LEU A 167 -4.22 -7.58 -13.08
N GLU A 168 -3.74 -8.54 -13.88
CA GLU A 168 -4.36 -8.86 -15.17
C GLU A 168 -5.53 -9.82 -14.95
N ALA A 169 -6.70 -9.46 -15.47
CA ALA A 169 -7.90 -10.30 -15.54
C ALA A 169 -8.25 -10.62 -17.00
N TYR A 170 -8.89 -11.77 -17.21
CA TYR A 170 -9.30 -12.31 -18.51
C TYR A 170 -10.80 -12.57 -18.57
#